data_AF-A0A520CXE9-F1
#
_entry.id   AF-A0A520CXE9-F1
#
_cell.length_a   1.000
_cell.length_b   1.000
_cell.length_c   1.000
_cell.angle_alpha   90.00
_cell.angle_beta   90.00
_cell.angle_gamma   90.00
#
_symmetry.space_group_name_H-M   'P 1'
#
loop_
_entity.id
_entity.type
_entity.pdbx_description
1 polymer ?
#
loop_
_entity_poly.entity_id
_entity_poly.type
_entity_poly.pdbx_seq_one_letter_code
_entity_poly.pdbx_strand_id
1 'polypeptide(L)'
;IVAQINPQYMKALEDLNKAVIQFAYDNTNSLVSFYAISLVNPTGNEAALVTYAEKVGDELKKKGAVKTFVDKVMKLKAVQVGQQAPDFSINSLDGATIKLADFKGKYVLIDFWASWCGPCRNENPNVVKAYNTYKNRNFTILGISLDKDKAAWQQAIKQDGLTWAHAGELADFEGPTVQLYQVQAIPSSFLLDPNGKIIARDLRGEDLDAFLNKTLPTK
;
A
#
# COMPACT_ATOMS: atom_id res chain seq x y z
N ILE A 1 -31.49 -9.91 1.23
CA ILE A 1 -30.77 -11.21 1.16
C ILE A 1 -29.26 -11.02 1.31
N VAL A 2 -28.54 -10.41 0.35
CA VAL A 2 -27.07 -10.19 0.45
C VAL A 2 -26.67 -9.44 1.73
N ALA A 3 -27.31 -8.29 2.03
CA ALA A 3 -27.02 -7.51 3.24
C ALA A 3 -27.33 -8.23 4.57
N GLN A 4 -28.21 -9.25 4.56
CA GLN A 4 -28.57 -10.02 5.76
C GLN A 4 -27.65 -11.21 6.01
N ILE A 5 -27.15 -11.85 4.95
CA ILE A 5 -26.25 -13.01 5.04
C ILE A 5 -24.79 -12.56 5.22
N ASN A 6 -24.45 -11.36 4.76
CA ASN A 6 -23.09 -10.82 4.82
C ASN A 6 -22.45 -10.87 6.23
N PRO A 7 -23.12 -10.47 7.33
CA PRO A 7 -22.50 -10.53 8.66
C PRO A 7 -22.17 -11.97 9.12
N GLN A 8 -23.05 -12.93 8.82
CA GLN A 8 -22.83 -14.33 9.19
C GLN A 8 -21.71 -14.95 8.36
N TYR A 9 -21.68 -14.66 7.06
CA TYR A 9 -20.61 -15.09 6.16
C TYR A 9 -19.25 -14.51 6.58
N MET A 10 -19.18 -13.21 6.85
CA MET A 10 -17.95 -12.55 7.29
C MET A 10 -17.45 -13.10 8.63
N LYS A 11 -18.35 -13.36 9.59
CA LYS A 11 -17.98 -14.01 10.85
C LYS A 11 -17.42 -15.42 10.62
N ALA A 12 -18.07 -16.23 9.77
CA ALA A 12 -17.58 -17.57 9.46
C ALA A 12 -16.19 -17.56 8.80
N LEU A 13 -15.94 -16.58 7.91
CA LEU A 13 -14.61 -16.36 7.31
C LEU A 13 -13.57 -15.95 8.37
N GLU A 14 -13.93 -15.07 9.30
CA GLU A 14 -13.04 -14.64 10.37
C GLU A 14 -12.68 -15.81 11.30
N ASP A 15 -13.66 -16.60 11.70
CA ASP A 15 -13.47 -17.78 12.54
C ASP A 15 -12.62 -18.84 11.83
N LEU A 16 -12.84 -19.07 10.53
CA LEU A 16 -12.01 -19.95 9.71
C LEU A 16 -10.56 -19.45 9.65
N ASN A 17 -10.34 -18.16 9.35
CA ASN A 17 -9.00 -17.58 9.29
C ASN A 17 -8.28 -17.76 10.63
N LYS A 18 -8.94 -17.46 11.76
CA LYS A 18 -8.37 -17.64 13.10
C LYS A 18 -7.94 -19.09 13.34
N ALA A 19 -8.81 -20.05 13.03
CA ALA A 19 -8.50 -21.47 13.21
C ALA A 19 -7.33 -21.94 12.33
N VAL A 20 -7.30 -21.51 11.06
CA VAL A 20 -6.24 -21.84 10.10
C VAL A 20 -4.90 -21.22 10.52
N ILE A 21 -4.90 -19.96 10.94
CA ILE A 21 -3.71 -19.25 11.44
C ILE A 21 -3.17 -19.94 12.69
N GLN A 22 -4.03 -20.25 13.65
CA GLN A 22 -3.62 -20.92 14.88
C GLN A 22 -3.02 -22.30 14.59
N PHE A 23 -3.68 -23.10 13.75
CA PHE A 23 -3.15 -24.39 13.30
C PHE A 23 -1.77 -24.24 12.65
N ALA A 24 -1.57 -23.22 11.80
CA ALA A 24 -0.27 -22.97 11.20
C ALA A 24 0.80 -22.62 12.25
N TYR A 25 0.48 -21.82 13.27
CA TYR A 25 1.40 -21.48 14.36
C TYR A 25 1.79 -22.68 15.22
N ASP A 26 0.86 -23.60 15.47
CA ASP A 26 1.12 -24.77 16.30
C ASP A 26 1.94 -25.84 15.56
N ASN A 27 2.11 -25.70 14.23
CA ASN A 27 2.72 -26.72 13.37
C ASN A 27 3.88 -26.18 12.51
N THR A 28 4.58 -25.12 12.94
CA THR A 28 5.59 -24.38 12.16
C THR A 28 6.78 -25.20 11.64
N ASN A 29 7.01 -26.40 12.16
CA ASN A 29 8.07 -27.31 11.69
C ASN A 29 7.59 -28.34 10.65
N SER A 30 6.29 -28.36 10.32
CA SER A 30 5.69 -29.24 9.32
C SER A 30 5.18 -28.47 8.11
N LEU A 31 5.33 -29.03 6.90
CA LEU A 31 4.88 -28.41 5.66
C LEU A 31 3.35 -28.18 5.63
N VAL A 32 2.59 -28.90 6.45
CA VAL A 32 1.14 -28.68 6.60
C VAL A 32 0.80 -27.27 7.09
N SER A 33 1.66 -26.68 7.91
CA SER A 33 1.48 -25.29 8.37
C SER A 33 1.60 -24.28 7.24
N PHE A 34 2.49 -24.54 6.27
CA PHE A 34 2.63 -23.71 5.07
C PHE A 34 1.41 -23.82 4.17
N TYR A 35 0.88 -25.03 3.97
CA TYR A 35 -0.34 -25.19 3.19
C TYR A 35 -1.52 -24.51 3.87
N ALA A 36 -1.64 -24.63 5.20
CA ALA A 36 -2.68 -23.97 5.97
C ALA A 36 -2.59 -22.44 5.84
N ILE A 37 -1.43 -21.83 6.14
CA ILE A 37 -1.30 -20.36 6.08
C ILE A 37 -1.52 -19.82 4.67
N SER A 38 -1.23 -20.61 3.63
CA SER A 38 -1.43 -20.19 2.23
C SER A 38 -2.91 -20.08 1.83
N LEU A 39 -3.84 -20.59 2.65
CA LEU A 39 -5.28 -20.44 2.44
C LEU A 39 -5.83 -19.13 3.02
N VAL A 40 -5.05 -18.46 3.88
CA VAL A 40 -5.48 -17.23 4.54
C VAL A 40 -5.42 -16.07 3.54
N ASN A 41 -6.50 -15.29 3.45
CA ASN A 41 -6.50 -14.07 2.65
C ASN A 41 -5.50 -13.07 3.24
N PRO A 42 -4.50 -12.60 2.48
CA PRO A 42 -3.52 -11.63 2.99
C PRO A 42 -4.15 -10.34 3.49
N THR A 43 -5.20 -9.85 2.81
CA THR A 43 -5.88 -8.60 3.18
C THR A 43 -6.51 -8.73 4.56
N GLY A 44 -6.04 -7.91 5.51
CA GLY A 44 -6.50 -7.92 6.90
C GLY A 44 -5.83 -8.96 7.80
N ASN A 45 -4.95 -9.82 7.26
CA ASN A 45 -4.20 -10.83 8.02
C ASN A 45 -2.68 -10.66 7.87
N GLU A 46 -2.20 -9.52 7.39
CA GLU A 46 -0.79 -9.28 7.07
C GLU A 46 0.12 -9.52 8.29
N ALA A 47 -0.29 -9.05 9.47
CA ALA A 47 0.44 -9.27 10.72
C ALA A 47 0.55 -10.76 11.07
N ALA A 48 -0.50 -11.54 10.79
CA ALA A 48 -0.51 -12.97 11.05
C ALA A 48 0.41 -13.73 10.09
N LEU A 49 0.40 -13.36 8.80
CA LEU A 49 1.31 -13.90 7.79
C LEU A 49 2.77 -13.60 8.13
N VAL A 50 3.07 -12.36 8.55
CA VAL A 50 4.41 -11.96 9.01
C VAL A 50 4.85 -12.80 10.20
N THR A 51 4.00 -12.92 11.22
CA THR A 51 4.29 -13.74 12.40
C THR A 51 4.58 -15.19 12.03
N TYR A 52 3.83 -15.76 11.08
CA TYR A 52 4.10 -17.11 10.58
C TYR A 52 5.46 -17.16 9.86
N ALA A 53 5.74 -16.22 8.97
CA ALA A 53 6.99 -16.18 8.19
C ALA A 53 8.24 -16.06 9.09
N GLU A 54 8.12 -15.39 10.24
CA GLU A 54 9.18 -15.30 11.24
C GLU A 54 9.38 -16.63 11.99
N LYS A 55 8.27 -17.29 12.37
CA LYS A 55 8.26 -18.49 13.22
C LYS A 55 8.41 -19.81 12.48
N VAL A 56 8.16 -19.86 11.16
CA VAL A 56 8.25 -21.10 10.38
C VAL A 56 9.66 -21.69 10.51
N GLY A 57 9.76 -23.01 10.67
CA GLY A 57 11.02 -23.70 10.96
C GLY A 57 12.07 -23.49 9.86
N ASP A 58 13.33 -23.35 10.25
CA ASP A 58 14.41 -22.94 9.33
C ASP A 58 14.65 -23.96 8.20
N GLU A 59 14.44 -25.26 8.45
CA GLU A 59 14.49 -26.29 7.40
C GLU A 59 13.37 -26.14 6.37
N LEU A 60 12.19 -25.63 6.77
CA LEU A 60 11.12 -25.32 5.83
C LEU A 60 11.44 -24.08 5.01
N LYS A 61 12.04 -23.03 5.62
CA LYS A 61 12.44 -21.80 4.91
C LYS A 61 13.37 -22.05 3.72
N LYS A 62 14.09 -23.18 3.70
CA LYS A 62 14.96 -23.60 2.59
C LYS A 62 14.19 -24.22 1.41
N LYS A 63 12.92 -24.64 1.61
CA LYS A 63 12.09 -25.25 0.56
C LYS A 63 11.53 -24.17 -0.36
N GLY A 64 11.57 -24.39 -1.68
CA GLY A 64 11.26 -23.37 -2.69
C GLY A 64 9.99 -22.54 -2.43
N ALA A 65 8.82 -23.18 -2.32
CA ALA A 65 7.55 -22.48 -2.13
C ALA A 65 7.48 -21.71 -0.79
N VAL A 66 7.99 -22.31 0.29
CA VAL A 66 8.04 -21.68 1.62
C VAL A 66 9.00 -20.49 1.60
N LYS A 67 10.17 -20.64 0.97
CA LYS A 67 11.13 -19.56 0.80
C LYS A 67 10.51 -18.38 0.07
N THR A 68 9.88 -18.64 -1.08
CA THR A 68 9.20 -17.60 -1.88
C THR A 68 8.11 -16.90 -1.07
N PHE A 69 7.33 -17.66 -0.30
CA PHE A 69 6.33 -17.10 0.59
C PHE A 69 6.95 -16.19 1.66
N VAL A 70 7.97 -16.69 2.38
CA VAL A 70 8.65 -15.92 3.44
C VAL A 70 9.27 -14.66 2.85
N ASP A 71 9.99 -14.75 1.75
CA ASP A 71 10.59 -13.59 1.07
C ASP A 71 9.52 -12.55 0.71
N LYS A 72 8.38 -12.98 0.16
CA LYS A 72 7.26 -12.10 -0.21
C LYS A 72 6.65 -11.43 1.03
N VAL A 73 6.35 -12.21 2.07
CA VAL A 73 5.74 -11.68 3.30
C VAL A 73 6.68 -10.73 4.02
N MET A 74 7.97 -11.02 4.07
CA MET A 74 8.96 -10.14 4.71
C MET A 74 9.15 -8.84 3.93
N LYS A 75 9.06 -8.85 2.59
CA LYS A 75 9.01 -7.61 1.80
C LYS A 75 7.74 -6.81 2.08
N LEU A 76 6.58 -7.48 2.15
CA LEU A 76 5.31 -6.83 2.51
C LEU A 76 5.36 -6.22 3.91
N LYS A 77 6.05 -6.86 4.87
CA LYS A 77 6.24 -6.34 6.22
C LYS A 77 6.80 -4.92 6.19
N ALA A 78 7.84 -4.68 5.37
CA ALA A 78 8.57 -3.40 5.33
C ALA A 78 7.70 -2.19 4.95
N VAL A 79 6.56 -2.43 4.32
CA VAL A 79 5.63 -1.40 3.84
C VAL A 79 4.30 -1.41 4.60
N GLN A 80 4.23 -2.06 5.77
CA GLN A 80 3.04 -2.06 6.62
C GLN A 80 2.91 -0.78 7.44
N VAL A 81 1.67 -0.51 7.87
CA VAL A 81 1.40 0.51 8.90
C VAL A 81 2.26 0.23 10.12
N GLY A 82 2.92 1.27 10.62
CA GLY A 82 3.86 1.17 11.72
C GLY A 82 5.34 1.09 11.30
N GLN A 83 5.64 0.82 10.02
CA GLN A 83 7.03 0.74 9.54
C GLN A 83 7.53 2.08 8.98
N GLN A 84 8.86 2.22 8.93
CA GLN A 84 9.49 3.30 8.18
C GLN A 84 9.31 3.05 6.69
N ALA A 85 8.83 4.05 5.96
CA ALA A 85 8.69 3.97 4.51
C ALA A 85 10.06 3.78 3.84
N PRO A 86 10.20 2.83 2.90
CA PRO A 86 11.44 2.68 2.13
C PRO A 86 11.76 3.97 1.35
N ASP A 87 12.99 4.47 1.48
CA ASP A 87 13.44 5.65 0.75
C ASP A 87 13.68 5.32 -0.73
N PHE A 88 13.49 6.31 -1.61
CA PHE A 88 13.69 6.17 -3.05
C PHE A 88 14.07 7.52 -3.69
N SER A 89 14.59 7.43 -4.91
CA SER A 89 14.84 8.56 -5.80
C SER A 89 14.27 8.23 -7.17
N ILE A 90 13.42 9.10 -7.69
CA ILE A 90 12.64 8.87 -8.90
C ILE A 90 12.58 10.15 -9.73
N ASN A 91 12.45 10.03 -11.06
CA ASN A 91 12.39 11.19 -11.94
C ASN A 91 10.98 11.74 -12.08
N SER A 92 10.86 13.06 -12.03
CA SER A 92 9.66 13.81 -12.38
C SER A 92 9.45 13.86 -13.90
N LEU A 93 8.30 14.42 -14.30
CA LEU A 93 7.97 14.68 -15.71
C LEU A 93 9.02 15.53 -16.45
N ASP A 94 9.66 16.49 -15.80
CA ASP A 94 10.67 17.35 -16.40
C ASP A 94 12.11 16.79 -16.27
N GLY A 95 12.26 15.60 -15.69
CA GLY A 95 13.54 14.91 -15.54
C GLY A 95 14.31 15.31 -14.28
N ALA A 96 13.76 16.17 -13.43
CA ALA A 96 14.33 16.42 -12.11
C ALA A 96 14.21 15.17 -11.22
N THR A 97 15.20 14.93 -10.37
CA THR A 97 15.14 13.85 -9.39
C THR A 97 14.37 14.33 -8.16
N ILE A 98 13.35 13.56 -7.79
CA ILE A 98 12.58 13.70 -6.56
C ILE A 98 12.99 12.59 -5.60
N LYS A 99 13.32 12.92 -4.36
CA LYS A 99 13.60 11.95 -3.30
C LYS A 99 12.49 11.96 -2.27
N LEU A 100 12.13 10.81 -1.70
CA LEU A 100 11.17 10.79 -0.61
C LEU A 100 11.66 11.61 0.58
N ALA A 101 12.97 11.59 0.84
CA ALA A 101 13.61 12.41 1.86
C ALA A 101 13.34 13.93 1.73
N ASP A 102 13.06 14.44 0.53
CA ASP A 102 12.76 15.87 0.29
C ASP A 102 11.43 16.30 0.94
N PHE A 103 10.58 15.34 1.30
CA PHE A 103 9.29 15.58 1.95
C PHE A 103 9.30 15.38 3.47
N LYS A 104 10.46 15.05 4.06
CA LYS A 104 10.59 14.91 5.52
C LYS A 104 10.08 16.15 6.26
N GLY A 105 9.45 15.92 7.41
CA GLY A 105 8.79 16.97 8.18
C GLY A 105 7.35 17.25 7.78
N LYS A 106 6.82 16.64 6.71
CA LYS A 106 5.42 16.75 6.29
C LYS A 106 4.69 15.42 6.43
N TYR A 107 3.37 15.49 6.54
CA TYR A 107 2.53 14.34 6.21
C TYR A 107 2.47 14.17 4.70
N VAL A 108 2.76 12.97 4.20
CA VAL A 108 2.89 12.72 2.77
C VAL A 108 1.97 11.57 2.37
N LEU A 109 1.02 11.82 1.47
CA LEU A 109 0.32 10.74 0.78
C LEU A 109 1.11 10.38 -0.47
N ILE A 110 1.75 9.20 -0.47
CA ILE A 110 2.29 8.61 -1.69
C ILE A 110 1.12 7.93 -2.40
N ASP A 111 0.80 8.37 -3.61
CA ASP A 111 -0.35 7.90 -4.39
C ASP A 111 0.13 7.23 -5.69
N PHE A 112 -0.05 5.91 -5.77
CA PHE A 112 0.30 5.10 -6.93
C PHE A 112 -0.90 4.99 -7.88
N TRP A 113 -0.74 5.50 -9.10
CA TRP A 113 -1.82 5.63 -10.07
C TRP A 113 -1.29 5.55 -11.52
N ALA A 114 -2.20 5.58 -12.49
CA ALA A 114 -1.82 5.70 -13.91
C ALA A 114 -2.93 6.38 -14.72
N SER A 115 -2.58 6.97 -15.87
CA SER A 115 -3.54 7.62 -16.77
C SER A 115 -4.62 6.66 -17.29
N TRP A 116 -4.25 5.39 -17.48
CA TRP A 116 -5.11 4.30 -17.97
C TRP A 116 -5.94 3.62 -16.87
N CYS A 117 -5.69 3.94 -15.60
CA CYS A 117 -6.39 3.33 -14.47
C CYS A 117 -7.73 4.03 -14.19
N GLY A 118 -8.82 3.51 -14.76
CA GLY A 118 -10.18 4.05 -14.56
C GLY A 118 -10.56 4.29 -13.08
N PRO A 119 -10.38 3.32 -12.16
CA PRO A 119 -10.65 3.52 -10.74
C PRO A 119 -9.81 4.62 -10.09
N CYS A 120 -8.55 4.79 -10.51
CA CYS A 120 -7.69 5.89 -10.04
C CYS A 120 -8.25 7.25 -10.48
N ARG A 121 -8.60 7.37 -11.78
CA ARG A 121 -9.19 8.59 -12.34
C ARG A 121 -10.51 8.97 -11.66
N ASN A 122 -11.30 7.97 -11.24
CA ASN A 122 -12.53 8.19 -10.47
C ASN A 122 -12.27 8.67 -9.04
N GLU A 123 -11.13 8.29 -8.44
CA GLU A 123 -10.74 8.72 -7.09
C GLU A 123 -10.03 10.08 -7.07
N ASN A 124 -9.35 10.46 -8.16
CA ASN A 124 -8.61 11.72 -8.26
C ASN A 124 -9.38 12.98 -7.80
N PRO A 125 -10.70 13.15 -8.07
CA PRO A 125 -11.47 14.26 -7.51
C PRO A 125 -11.47 14.32 -5.97
N ASN A 126 -11.53 13.16 -5.30
CA ASN A 126 -11.44 13.08 -3.83
C ASN A 126 -10.04 13.46 -3.33
N VAL A 127 -9.00 12.99 -4.03
CA VAL A 127 -7.60 13.32 -3.72
C VAL A 127 -7.34 14.82 -3.89
N VAL A 128 -7.87 15.44 -4.95
CA VAL A 128 -7.81 16.89 -5.18
C VAL A 128 -8.54 17.67 -4.07
N LYS A 129 -9.73 17.21 -3.66
CA LYS A 129 -10.47 17.80 -2.54
C LYS A 129 -9.64 17.73 -1.25
N ALA A 130 -9.08 16.56 -0.93
CA ALA A 130 -8.24 16.35 0.24
C ALA A 130 -7.01 17.27 0.21
N TYR A 131 -6.28 17.32 -0.92
CA TYR A 131 -5.12 18.20 -1.07
C TYR A 131 -5.48 19.66 -0.80
N ASN A 132 -6.53 20.18 -1.43
CA ASN A 132 -6.91 21.58 -1.25
C ASN A 132 -7.37 21.92 0.17
N THR A 133 -8.04 20.97 0.84
CA THR A 133 -8.51 21.12 2.22
C THR A 133 -7.34 21.10 3.20
N TYR A 134 -6.38 20.20 3.00
CA TYR A 134 -5.36 19.87 4.01
C TYR A 134 -3.96 20.40 3.71
N LYS A 135 -3.64 20.89 2.50
CA LYS A 135 -2.26 21.33 2.11
C LYS A 135 -1.61 22.35 3.06
N ASN A 136 -2.42 23.13 3.77
CA ASN A 136 -1.96 24.12 4.73
C ASN A 136 -1.85 23.58 6.19
N ARG A 137 -2.08 22.29 6.40
CA ARG A 137 -1.96 21.56 7.69
C ARG A 137 -0.75 20.62 7.67
N ASN A 138 0.35 21.11 7.09
CA ASN A 138 1.60 20.36 6.92
C ASN A 138 1.45 19.04 6.14
N PHE A 139 0.57 19.03 5.13
CA PHE A 139 0.24 17.86 4.31
C PHE A 139 0.59 18.10 2.84
N THR A 140 1.04 17.06 2.16
CA THR A 140 1.29 17.06 0.72
C THR A 140 1.05 15.68 0.13
N ILE A 141 1.01 15.62 -1.20
CA ILE A 141 0.86 14.38 -1.97
C ILE A 141 2.07 14.25 -2.89
N LEU A 142 2.53 13.03 -3.10
CA LEU A 142 3.50 12.65 -4.12
C LEU A 142 2.85 11.58 -4.99
N GLY A 143 2.53 11.93 -6.24
CA GLY A 143 1.98 10.98 -7.21
C GLY A 143 3.10 10.16 -7.84
N ILE A 144 3.00 8.83 -7.76
CA ILE A 144 3.87 7.88 -8.44
C ILE A 144 3.10 7.24 -9.60
N SER A 145 3.49 7.55 -10.82
CA SER A 145 2.83 7.05 -12.03
C SER A 145 3.39 5.70 -12.48
N LEU A 146 2.46 4.82 -12.83
CA LEU A 146 2.68 3.53 -13.50
C LEU A 146 2.44 3.63 -15.02
N ASP A 147 2.34 4.82 -15.59
CA ASP A 147 2.25 4.96 -17.04
C ASP A 147 3.53 4.45 -17.71
N LYS A 148 3.44 3.98 -18.96
CA LYS A 148 4.61 3.80 -19.86
C LYS A 148 4.73 4.95 -20.87
N ASP A 149 3.62 5.65 -21.12
CA ASP A 149 3.54 6.80 -22.01
C ASP A 149 3.53 8.11 -21.21
N LYS A 150 4.64 8.85 -21.32
CA LYS A 150 4.81 10.16 -20.66
C LYS A 150 3.79 11.21 -21.10
N ALA A 151 3.37 11.21 -22.36
CA ALA A 151 2.41 12.18 -22.87
C ALA A 151 1.01 11.90 -22.31
N ALA A 152 0.60 10.63 -22.27
CA ALA A 152 -0.66 10.21 -21.64
C ALA A 152 -0.71 10.57 -20.15
N TRP A 153 0.39 10.29 -19.43
CA TRP A 153 0.55 10.67 -18.02
C TRP A 153 0.41 12.19 -17.81
N GLN A 154 1.17 12.98 -18.58
CA GLN A 154 1.14 14.44 -18.47
C GLN A 154 -0.24 15.01 -18.79
N GLN A 155 -0.93 14.44 -19.78
CA GLN A 155 -2.27 14.84 -20.15
C GLN A 155 -3.29 14.53 -19.03
N ALA A 156 -3.20 13.36 -18.41
CA ALA A 156 -4.06 12.97 -17.30
C ALA A 156 -3.87 13.87 -16.07
N ILE A 157 -2.63 14.22 -15.73
CA ILE A 157 -2.33 15.19 -14.65
C ILE A 157 -3.08 16.50 -14.85
N LYS A 158 -3.04 17.02 -16.09
CA LYS A 158 -3.72 18.28 -16.44
C LYS A 158 -5.23 18.15 -16.38
N GLN A 159 -5.79 17.07 -16.95
CA GLN A 159 -7.23 16.84 -16.99
C GLN A 159 -7.83 16.70 -15.59
N ASP A 160 -7.12 16.05 -14.68
CA ASP A 160 -7.63 15.76 -13.35
C ASP A 160 -7.25 16.83 -12.32
N GLY A 161 -6.47 17.85 -12.71
CA GLY A 161 -6.08 18.94 -11.81
C GLY A 161 -5.14 18.48 -10.69
N LEU A 162 -4.24 17.54 -10.97
CA LEU A 162 -3.31 16.97 -9.98
C LEU A 162 -2.11 17.91 -9.78
N THR A 163 -2.25 18.94 -8.94
CA THR A 163 -1.27 20.04 -8.84
C THR A 163 -0.04 19.79 -7.96
N TRP A 164 0.09 18.60 -7.38
CA TRP A 164 1.23 18.24 -6.52
C TRP A 164 2.39 17.67 -7.33
N ALA A 165 3.46 17.27 -6.65
CA ALA A 165 4.63 16.67 -7.30
C ALA A 165 4.31 15.28 -7.85
N HIS A 166 4.76 15.01 -9.08
CA HIS A 166 4.55 13.72 -9.74
C HIS A 166 5.89 13.17 -10.24
N ALA A 167 6.07 11.87 -10.06
CA ALA A 167 7.23 11.13 -10.53
C ALA A 167 6.82 9.77 -11.09
N GLY A 168 7.67 9.14 -11.90
CA GLY A 168 7.35 7.88 -12.54
C GLY A 168 8.56 7.30 -13.28
N GLU A 169 8.63 5.97 -13.34
CA GLU A 169 9.73 5.24 -13.99
C GLU A 169 9.40 4.86 -15.44
N LEU A 170 8.20 5.19 -15.91
CA LEU A 170 7.68 4.80 -17.22
C LEU A 170 7.67 3.28 -17.47
N ALA A 171 7.45 2.51 -16.39
CA ALA A 171 7.68 1.07 -16.36
C ALA A 171 6.51 0.27 -15.78
N ASP A 172 5.33 0.88 -15.56
CA ASP A 172 4.16 0.18 -15.02
C ASP A 172 4.49 -0.60 -13.73
N PHE A 173 3.88 -1.76 -13.50
CA PHE A 173 4.19 -2.62 -12.36
C PHE A 173 5.65 -3.13 -12.30
N GLU A 174 6.42 -2.97 -13.38
CA GLU A 174 7.84 -3.30 -13.39
C GLU A 174 8.73 -2.19 -12.80
N GLY A 175 8.17 -1.03 -12.47
CA GLY A 175 8.88 0.11 -11.88
C GLY A 175 9.58 -0.25 -10.55
N PRO A 176 10.86 0.10 -10.37
CA PRO A 176 11.60 -0.17 -9.13
C PRO A 176 10.89 0.34 -7.87
N THR A 177 10.30 1.53 -7.89
CA THR A 177 9.58 2.11 -6.74
C THR A 177 8.27 1.37 -6.49
N VAL A 178 7.56 0.95 -7.55
CA VAL A 178 6.32 0.16 -7.47
C VAL A 178 6.61 -1.20 -6.80
N GLN A 179 7.70 -1.86 -7.20
CA GLN A 179 8.15 -3.11 -6.59
C GLN A 179 8.65 -2.90 -5.16
N LEU A 180 9.38 -1.83 -4.89
CA LEU A 180 9.86 -1.48 -3.55
C LEU A 180 8.70 -1.34 -2.56
N TYR A 181 7.61 -0.71 -2.99
CA TYR A 181 6.39 -0.53 -2.20
C TYR A 181 5.43 -1.73 -2.25
N GLN A 182 5.80 -2.81 -2.95
CA GLN A 182 5.00 -4.03 -3.12
C GLN A 182 3.58 -3.76 -3.67
N VAL A 183 3.45 -2.75 -4.54
CA VAL A 183 2.17 -2.39 -5.16
C VAL A 183 1.82 -3.41 -6.23
N GLN A 184 0.73 -4.17 -6.01
CA GLN A 184 0.24 -5.22 -6.92
C GLN A 184 -1.05 -4.84 -7.64
N ALA A 185 -1.67 -3.73 -7.25
CA ALA A 185 -2.86 -3.17 -7.87
C ALA A 185 -2.90 -1.67 -7.62
N ILE A 186 -3.55 -0.92 -8.51
CA ILE A 186 -3.81 0.52 -8.35
C ILE A 186 -5.32 0.81 -8.45
N PRO A 187 -5.84 1.85 -7.75
CA PRO A 187 -5.09 2.82 -6.94
C PRO A 187 -4.53 2.21 -5.65
N SER A 188 -3.28 2.54 -5.30
CA SER A 188 -2.68 2.19 -4.00
C SER A 188 -2.06 3.43 -3.36
N SER A 189 -2.11 3.55 -2.03
CA SER A 189 -1.53 4.72 -1.37
C SER A 189 -0.93 4.41 -0.01
N PHE A 190 0.04 5.21 0.40
CA PHE A 190 0.67 5.17 1.71
C PHE A 190 0.67 6.56 2.30
N LEU A 191 0.08 6.73 3.48
CA LEU A 191 0.14 7.97 4.22
C LEU A 191 1.27 7.90 5.23
N LEU A 192 2.21 8.84 5.13
CA LEU A 192 3.37 8.96 6.00
C LEU A 192 3.18 10.10 7.01
N ASP A 193 3.71 9.91 8.21
CA ASP A 193 3.90 10.98 9.18
C ASP A 193 5.15 11.83 8.88
N PRO A 194 5.39 12.95 9.59
CA PRO A 194 6.57 13.81 9.41
C PRO A 194 7.93 13.12 9.57
N ASN A 195 7.98 11.98 10.26
CA ASN A 195 9.20 11.17 10.43
C ASN A 195 9.36 10.13 9.30
N GLY A 196 8.40 10.03 8.39
CA GLY A 196 8.38 9.07 7.28
C GLY A 196 7.85 7.69 7.67
N LYS A 197 7.15 7.57 8.81
CA LYS A 197 6.51 6.32 9.22
C LYS A 197 5.16 6.17 8.52
N ILE A 198 4.86 4.97 8.02
CA ILE A 198 3.57 4.66 7.41
C ILE A 198 2.51 4.60 8.50
N ILE A 199 1.50 5.47 8.43
CA ILE A 199 0.42 5.58 9.41
C ILE A 199 -0.94 5.13 8.87
N ALA A 200 -1.10 5.07 7.55
CA ALA A 200 -2.26 4.47 6.90
C ALA A 200 -1.92 4.00 5.49
N ARG A 201 -2.78 3.15 4.94
CA ARG A 201 -2.68 2.63 3.57
C ARG A 201 -4.04 2.61 2.90
N ASP A 202 -4.04 2.77 1.59
CA ASP A 202 -5.18 2.57 0.69
C ASP A 202 -6.48 3.27 1.12
N LEU A 203 -6.36 4.44 1.77
CA LEU A 203 -7.48 5.30 2.15
C LEU A 203 -8.05 6.01 0.92
N ARG A 204 -9.37 6.02 0.77
CA ARG A 204 -10.07 6.59 -0.38
C ARG A 204 -11.29 7.39 0.06
N GLY A 205 -11.78 8.29 -0.78
CA GLY A 205 -13.04 8.99 -0.57
C GLY A 205 -13.20 9.58 0.83
N GLU A 206 -14.29 9.23 1.51
CA GLU A 206 -14.61 9.73 2.85
C GLU A 206 -13.65 9.21 3.92
N ASP A 207 -13.11 7.99 3.78
CA ASP A 207 -12.16 7.43 4.74
C ASP A 207 -10.84 8.22 4.74
N LEU A 208 -10.38 8.65 3.56
CA LEU A 208 -9.22 9.52 3.44
C LEU A 208 -9.46 10.86 4.14
N ASP A 209 -10.60 11.50 3.86
CA ASP A 209 -10.96 12.78 4.45
C ASP A 209 -11.06 12.71 5.98
N ALA A 210 -11.80 11.71 6.49
CA ALA A 210 -11.98 11.49 7.92
C ALA A 210 -10.65 11.24 8.64
N PHE A 211 -9.78 10.41 8.06
CA PHE A 211 -8.46 10.11 8.63
C PHE A 211 -7.57 11.35 8.67
N LEU A 212 -7.48 12.11 7.57
CA LEU A 212 -6.67 13.33 7.50
C LEU A 212 -7.19 14.39 8.47
N ASN A 213 -8.51 14.60 8.54
CA ASN A 213 -9.09 15.59 9.44
C ASN A 213 -8.75 15.29 10.91
N LYS A 214 -8.85 14.02 11.31
CA LYS A 214 -8.54 13.55 12.66
C LYS A 214 -7.04 13.62 12.99
N THR A 215 -6.18 13.33 12.02
CA THR A 215 -4.76 13.07 12.28
C THR A 215 -3.88 14.30 12.12
N LEU A 216 -4.17 15.16 11.13
CA LEU A 216 -3.34 16.31 10.84
C LEU A 216 -3.46 17.37 11.95
N PRO A 217 -2.39 18.12 12.26
CA PRO A 217 -2.47 19.21 13.21
C PRO A 217 -3.50 20.26 12.74
N THR A 218 -4.19 20.90 13.69
CA THR A 218 -4.97 22.10 13.39
C THR A 218 -4.05 23.23 12.96
N LYS A 219 -4.56 24.16 12.15
CA LYS A 219 -3.84 25.38 11.80
C LYS A 219 -3.58 26.25 13.03
#